data_AF-A0A6I1F9A5-F1
#
_entry.id   AF-A0A6I1F9A5-F1
#
_cell.length_a   1.000
_cell.length_b   1.000
_cell.length_c   1.000
_cell.angle_alpha   90.00
_cell.angle_beta   90.00
_cell.angle_gamma   90.00
#
_symmetry.space_group_name_H-M   'P 1'
#
loop_
_entity.id
_entity.type
_entity.pdbx_description
1 polymer ?
#
loop_
_entity_poly.entity_id
_entity_poly.type
_entity_poly.pdbx_seq_one_letter_code
_entity_poly.pdbx_strand_id
1 'polypeptide(L)'
;MNQELLTDLELLNKFKQINFHRLDNFFSDFFIEYSDSIEIRHLNLMEDLYKKLKNAPVPNFSRFGMKQFYHREFYFDDEDFFSLYWDIELATKIIKRNKLKPEAVPVKYLLDGLTQLNPLKVQSCINFTKVNPIFIVAYDPHNTVIVIDGNHRVKAQELKRNPYIDAYLLNDTLSMECMAGDIFRYLYAVHTNATLLVNSIENQSYNGNLDDLLIKL
;
A
#
# COMPACT_ATOMS: atom_id res chain seq x y z
N MET A 1 10.56 38.34 -8.36
CA MET A 1 10.31 37.00 -8.94
C MET A 1 11.38 36.07 -8.38
N ASN A 2 11.20 35.60 -7.14
CA ASN A 2 12.10 34.66 -6.48
C ASN A 2 11.21 33.54 -5.94
N GLN A 3 11.13 32.42 -6.65
CA GLN A 3 10.71 31.15 -6.06
C GLN A 3 12.00 30.48 -5.60
N GLU A 4 12.15 30.43 -4.28
CA GLU A 4 13.28 29.80 -3.60
C GLU A 4 13.36 28.31 -3.98
N LEU A 5 14.51 27.95 -4.54
CA LEU A 5 15.02 26.58 -4.56
C LEU A 5 15.20 26.16 -3.10
N LEU A 6 14.19 25.49 -2.54
CA LEU A 6 14.37 24.63 -1.37
C LEU A 6 15.55 23.71 -1.67
N THR A 7 16.60 23.86 -0.87
CA THR A 7 17.83 23.09 -1.08
C THR A 7 17.52 21.61 -0.83
N ASP A 8 18.14 20.71 -1.57
CA ASP A 8 17.91 19.26 -1.45
C ASP A 8 18.07 18.74 0.00
N LEU A 9 18.79 19.48 0.85
CA LEU A 9 18.92 19.24 2.29
C LEU A 9 17.65 19.55 3.11
N GLU A 10 16.87 20.56 2.75
CA GLU A 10 15.61 20.92 3.43
C GLU A 10 14.49 19.93 3.10
N LEU A 11 14.45 19.43 1.86
CA LEU A 11 13.58 18.30 1.48
C LEU A 11 14.01 17.03 2.22
N LEU A 12 15.31 16.72 2.29
CA LEU A 12 15.83 15.58 3.07
C LEU A 12 15.52 15.66 4.57
N ASN A 13 15.48 16.86 5.16
CA ASN A 13 15.10 17.06 6.56
C ASN A 13 13.57 17.01 6.77
N LYS A 14 12.76 17.37 5.77
CA LYS A 14 11.30 17.18 5.81
C LYS A 14 10.89 15.70 5.85
N PHE A 15 11.63 14.83 5.16
CA PHE A 15 11.40 13.38 5.19
C PHE A 15 11.91 12.69 6.46
N LYS A 16 12.80 13.31 7.24
CA LYS A 16 13.29 12.79 8.53
C LYS A 16 12.30 12.98 9.69
N GLN A 17 11.19 13.69 9.48
CA GLN A 17 10.19 13.98 10.51
C GLN A 17 8.76 13.61 10.11
N ILE A 18 8.57 12.83 9.04
CA ILE A 18 7.28 12.14 8.85
C ILE A 18 7.25 11.04 9.91
N ASN A 19 6.48 11.25 10.98
CA ASN A 19 6.19 10.21 11.96
C ASN A 19 5.46 9.10 11.21
N PHE A 20 6.20 8.09 10.76
CA PHE A 20 5.69 7.04 9.87
C PHE A 20 4.59 6.16 10.50
N HIS A 21 4.28 6.36 11.77
CA HIS A 21 3.38 5.54 12.54
C HIS A 21 2.79 6.40 13.64
N ARG A 22 1.49 6.67 13.58
CA ARG A 22 0.76 7.09 14.78
C ARG A 22 -0.18 6.02 15.29
N LEU A 23 0.06 4.75 14.92
CA LEU A 23 -0.75 3.58 15.28
C LEU A 23 -1.00 3.40 16.79
N ASP A 24 -0.33 4.16 17.64
CA ASP A 24 -0.47 4.10 19.09
C ASP A 24 -1.93 4.35 19.53
N ASN A 25 -2.61 5.32 18.90
CA ASN A 25 -4.02 5.59 19.17
C ASN A 25 -4.88 4.43 18.65
N PHE A 26 -4.73 4.08 17.37
CA PHE A 26 -5.42 2.94 16.78
C PHE A 26 -5.30 1.66 17.62
N PHE A 27 -4.08 1.28 18.03
CA PHE A 27 -3.87 0.06 18.81
C PHE A 27 -4.45 0.15 20.22
N SER A 28 -4.25 1.29 20.90
CA SER A 28 -4.84 1.50 22.23
C SER A 28 -6.36 1.32 22.18
N ASP A 29 -7.00 1.98 21.23
CA ASP A 29 -8.46 1.95 21.07
C ASP A 29 -8.93 0.55 20.66
N PHE A 30 -8.23 -0.09 19.71
CA PHE A 30 -8.52 -1.47 19.29
C PHE A 30 -8.45 -2.45 20.47
N PHE A 31 -7.40 -2.39 21.30
CA PHE A 31 -7.30 -3.30 22.44
C PHE A 31 -8.38 -3.05 23.49
N ILE A 32 -8.72 -1.79 23.75
CA ILE A 32 -9.79 -1.44 24.69
C ILE A 32 -11.15 -1.92 24.19
N GLU A 33 -11.43 -1.75 22.89
CA GLU A 33 -12.72 -2.06 22.29
C GLU A 33 -12.95 -3.58 22.14
N TYR A 34 -11.89 -4.33 21.79
CA TYR A 34 -12.02 -5.72 21.37
C TYR A 34 -11.46 -6.76 22.36
N SER A 35 -10.92 -6.36 23.53
CA SER A 35 -10.30 -7.28 24.51
C SER A 35 -11.20 -8.43 24.94
N ASP A 36 -12.50 -8.18 25.04
CA ASP A 36 -13.48 -9.12 25.59
C ASP A 36 -14.14 -9.99 24.51
N SER A 37 -13.95 -9.62 23.23
CA SER A 37 -14.62 -10.25 22.08
C SER A 37 -13.69 -11.12 21.23
N ILE A 38 -12.37 -10.95 21.37
CA ILE A 38 -11.35 -11.68 20.61
C ILE A 38 -10.60 -12.65 21.55
N GLU A 39 -10.27 -13.83 21.05
CA GLU A 39 -9.39 -14.74 21.79
C GLU A 39 -8.03 -14.08 22.09
N ILE A 40 -7.58 -14.15 23.35
CA ILE A 40 -6.33 -13.53 23.82
C ILE A 40 -5.13 -13.82 22.92
N ARG A 41 -5.05 -15.02 22.33
CA ARG A 41 -3.94 -15.38 21.43
C ARG A 41 -3.86 -14.51 20.17
N HIS A 42 -4.99 -14.08 19.61
CA HIS A 42 -5.02 -13.23 18.41
C HIS A 42 -4.66 -11.78 18.76
N LEU A 43 -5.11 -11.31 19.93
CA LEU A 43 -4.68 -10.05 20.52
C LEU A 43 -3.16 -10.04 20.74
N ASN A 44 -2.60 -11.12 21.28
CA ASN A 44 -1.15 -11.26 21.47
C ASN A 44 -0.39 -11.23 20.14
N LEU A 45 -0.91 -11.88 19.08
CA LEU A 45 -0.28 -11.82 17.75
C LEU A 45 -0.23 -10.38 17.22
N MET A 46 -1.33 -9.64 17.34
CA MET A 46 -1.39 -8.23 16.95
C MET A 46 -0.41 -7.38 17.76
N GLU A 47 -0.37 -7.59 19.08
CA GLU A 47 0.55 -6.90 19.99
C GLU A 47 2.02 -7.19 19.62
N ASP A 48 2.34 -8.44 19.28
CA ASP A 48 3.69 -8.84 18.89
C ASP A 48 4.12 -8.19 17.57
N LEU A 49 3.23 -8.14 16.57
CA LEU A 49 3.50 -7.44 15.30
C LEU A 49 3.69 -5.93 15.54
N TYR A 50 2.87 -5.32 16.38
CA TYR A 50 3.03 -3.91 16.78
C TYR A 50 4.34 -3.66 17.52
N LYS A 51 4.73 -4.52 18.45
CA LYS A 51 6.02 -4.43 19.16
C LYS A 51 7.21 -4.54 18.19
N LYS A 52 7.12 -5.39 17.16
CA LYS A 52 8.12 -5.44 16.08
C LYS A 52 8.18 -4.12 15.32
N LEU A 53 7.04 -3.51 14.99
CA LEU A 53 6.96 -2.21 14.31
C LEU A 53 7.55 -1.07 15.13
N LYS A 54 7.17 -0.95 16.40
CA LYS A 54 7.61 0.12 17.31
C LYS A 54 9.13 0.21 17.44
N ASN A 55 9.81 -0.92 17.30
CA ASN A 55 11.27 -1.02 17.40
C ASN A 55 11.96 -1.12 16.02
N ALA A 56 11.20 -1.13 14.92
CA ALA A 56 11.77 -1.30 13.59
C ALA A 56 12.50 -0.02 13.15
N PRO A 57 13.70 -0.15 12.55
CA PRO A 57 14.37 1.00 11.98
C PRO A 57 13.58 1.52 10.76
N VAL A 58 13.31 2.82 10.75
CA VAL A 58 12.68 3.48 9.59
C VAL A 58 13.65 3.46 8.40
N PRO A 59 13.24 2.92 7.23
CA PRO A 59 14.08 2.91 6.05
C PRO A 59 14.46 4.33 5.63
N ASN A 60 15.75 4.57 5.48
CA ASN A 60 16.22 5.87 4.98
C ASN A 60 16.14 5.90 3.44
N PHE A 61 15.01 6.37 2.92
CA PHE A 61 14.78 6.38 1.48
C PHE A 61 15.74 7.27 0.69
N SER A 62 16.32 8.29 1.32
CA SER A 62 17.32 9.17 0.67
C SER A 62 18.60 8.43 0.25
N ARG A 63 18.88 7.25 0.81
CA ARG A 63 20.03 6.41 0.44
C ARG A 63 19.78 5.50 -0.76
N PHE A 64 18.54 5.39 -1.24
CA PHE A 64 18.18 4.45 -2.30
C PHE A 64 18.36 4.99 -3.74
N GLY A 65 18.94 6.18 -3.92
CA GLY A 65 19.34 6.69 -5.24
C GLY A 65 18.18 6.83 -6.23
N MET A 66 18.35 6.37 -7.47
CA MET A 66 17.36 6.45 -8.56
C MET A 66 16.21 5.42 -8.48
N LYS A 67 16.09 4.67 -7.38
CA LYS A 67 15.02 3.68 -7.23
C LYS A 67 13.65 4.36 -7.24
N GLN A 68 12.70 3.72 -7.90
CA GLN A 68 11.31 4.15 -7.93
C GLN A 68 10.50 3.40 -6.87
N PHE A 69 9.84 4.17 -6.01
CA PHE A 69 8.92 3.66 -5.01
C PHE A 69 7.53 4.25 -5.26
N TYR A 70 6.50 3.43 -5.08
CA TYR A 70 5.16 3.92 -4.88
C TYR A 70 4.89 4.05 -3.39
N HIS A 71 4.23 5.15 -3.00
CA HIS A 71 3.89 5.49 -1.63
C HIS A 71 2.38 5.71 -1.53
N ARG A 72 1.77 5.16 -0.48
CA ARG A 72 0.38 5.46 -0.11
C ARG A 72 0.25 5.52 1.40
N GLU A 73 -0.53 6.49 1.85
CA GLU A 73 -0.95 6.65 3.25
C GLU A 73 -2.31 5.98 3.46
N PHE A 74 -2.47 5.36 4.62
CA PHE A 74 -3.69 4.75 5.10
C PHE A 74 -4.03 5.38 6.45
N TYR A 75 -5.17 6.06 6.49
CA TYR A 75 -5.63 6.85 7.61
C TYR A 75 -6.64 6.04 8.42
N PHE A 76 -6.46 5.98 9.74
CA PHE A 76 -7.45 5.44 10.67
C PHE A 76 -8.39 6.56 11.16
N ASP A 77 -7.84 7.75 11.35
CA ASP A 77 -8.56 8.99 11.62
C ASP A 77 -7.80 10.20 11.04
N ASP A 78 -8.20 11.42 11.41
CA ASP A 78 -7.57 12.66 10.92
C ASP A 78 -6.13 12.88 11.43
N GLU A 79 -5.72 12.21 12.51
CA GLU A 79 -4.43 12.38 13.18
C GLU A 79 -3.53 11.14 13.15
N ASP A 80 -4.08 9.97 12.81
CA ASP A 80 -3.42 8.67 12.79
C ASP A 80 -3.44 8.03 11.40
N PHE A 81 -2.25 7.72 10.90
CA PHE A 81 -2.03 7.05 9.65
C PHE A 81 -0.74 6.23 9.67
N PHE A 82 -0.61 5.35 8.69
CA PHE A 82 0.65 4.73 8.32
C PHE A 82 0.88 4.80 6.82
N SER A 83 2.14 4.64 6.42
CA SER A 83 2.53 4.62 5.01
C SER A 83 3.03 3.25 4.60
N LEU A 84 2.63 2.81 3.40
CA LEU A 84 3.22 1.67 2.73
C LEU A 84 4.02 2.13 1.51
N TYR A 85 5.13 1.43 1.28
CA TYR A 85 6.01 1.65 0.15
C TYR A 85 6.24 0.36 -0.62
N TRP A 86 6.00 0.41 -1.93
CA TRP A 86 6.29 -0.67 -2.85
C TRP A 86 7.49 -0.32 -3.73
N ASP A 87 8.46 -1.23 -3.82
CA ASP A 87 9.64 -1.10 -4.70
C ASP A 87 9.26 -1.57 -6.11
N ILE A 88 9.21 -0.63 -7.07
CA ILE A 88 8.77 -0.90 -8.44
C ILE A 88 9.77 -1.77 -9.20
N GLU A 89 11.06 -1.69 -8.88
CA GLU A 89 12.07 -2.56 -9.45
C GLU A 89 11.91 -4.00 -8.95
N LEU A 90 11.58 -4.15 -7.66
CA LEU A 90 11.30 -5.46 -7.07
C LEU A 90 10.02 -6.06 -7.65
N ALA A 91 8.95 -5.27 -7.80
CA ALA A 91 7.73 -5.69 -8.49
C ALA A 91 8.03 -6.16 -9.92
N THR A 92 8.87 -5.42 -10.66
CA THR A 92 9.33 -5.81 -12.01
C THR A 92 10.04 -7.17 -12.00
N LYS A 93 10.93 -7.41 -11.04
CA LYS A 93 11.66 -8.69 -10.90
C LYS A 93 10.69 -9.83 -10.59
N ILE A 94 9.73 -9.60 -9.70
CA ILE A 94 8.70 -10.57 -9.31
C ILE A 94 7.81 -10.94 -10.50
N ILE A 95 7.34 -9.96 -11.27
CA ILE A 95 6.56 -10.18 -12.50
C ILE A 95 7.32 -11.10 -13.46
N LYS A 96 8.61 -10.80 -13.71
CA LYS A 96 9.47 -11.59 -14.61
C LYS A 96 9.71 -12.99 -14.07
N ARG A 97 10.06 -13.13 -12.78
CA ARG A 97 10.36 -14.42 -12.12
C ARG A 97 9.17 -15.36 -12.18
N ASN A 98 7.97 -14.84 -11.87
CA ASN A 98 6.73 -15.62 -11.85
C ASN A 98 6.07 -15.74 -13.23
N LYS A 99 6.65 -15.13 -14.28
CA LYS A 99 6.13 -15.12 -15.65
C LYS A 99 4.67 -14.66 -15.72
N LEU A 100 4.32 -13.65 -14.90
CA LEU A 100 2.98 -13.08 -14.91
C LEU A 100 2.66 -12.53 -16.29
N LYS A 101 1.42 -12.70 -16.73
CA LYS A 101 0.93 -12.13 -17.99
C LYS A 101 0.08 -10.90 -17.68
N PRO A 102 0.09 -9.87 -18.54
CA PRO A 102 -0.86 -8.78 -18.42
C PRO A 102 -2.28 -9.28 -18.64
N GLU A 103 -3.21 -8.75 -17.88
CA GLU A 103 -4.64 -8.99 -18.02
C GLU A 103 -5.38 -7.67 -18.23
N ALA A 104 -6.47 -7.70 -18.98
CA ALA A 104 -7.28 -6.51 -19.23
C ALA A 104 -8.16 -6.22 -18.00
N VAL A 105 -7.87 -5.11 -17.32
CA VAL A 105 -8.58 -4.70 -16.09
C VAL A 105 -9.48 -3.49 -16.38
N PRO A 106 -10.72 -3.46 -15.85
CA PRO A 106 -11.60 -2.32 -16.03
C PRO A 106 -11.06 -1.06 -15.35
N VAL A 107 -10.91 0.02 -16.11
CA VAL A 107 -10.33 1.31 -15.65
C VAL A 107 -11.11 1.90 -14.47
N LYS A 108 -12.43 1.70 -14.41
CA LYS A 108 -13.29 2.21 -13.34
C LYS A 108 -12.87 1.75 -11.92
N TYR A 109 -12.20 0.61 -11.80
CA TYR A 109 -11.72 0.08 -10.50
C TYR A 109 -10.35 0.63 -10.10
N LEU A 110 -9.70 1.41 -10.96
CA LEU A 110 -8.33 1.87 -10.80
C LEU A 110 -8.22 3.39 -10.59
N LEU A 111 -9.38 4.07 -10.45
CA LEU A 111 -9.43 5.53 -10.32
C LEU A 111 -9.17 6.01 -8.89
N ASP A 112 -9.29 5.11 -7.91
CA ASP A 112 -8.99 5.42 -6.52
C ASP A 112 -7.51 5.75 -6.32
N GLY A 113 -7.23 6.76 -5.50
CA GLY A 113 -5.86 7.20 -5.20
C GLY A 113 -5.11 7.90 -6.35
N LEU A 114 -5.76 8.17 -7.50
CA LEU A 114 -5.16 8.93 -8.60
C LEU A 114 -5.15 10.44 -8.32
N THR A 115 -4.33 10.90 -7.38
CA THR A 115 -4.23 12.31 -7.00
C THR A 115 -2.96 12.97 -7.58
N GLN A 116 -3.00 14.29 -7.75
CA GLN A 116 -1.83 15.13 -8.09
C GLN A 116 -1.04 14.70 -9.34
N LEU A 117 -1.72 14.15 -10.35
CA LEU A 117 -1.07 13.71 -11.58
C LEU A 117 -0.60 14.89 -12.44
N ASN A 118 0.67 14.87 -12.85
CA ASN A 118 1.20 15.82 -13.83
C ASN A 118 0.39 15.78 -15.15
N PRO A 119 -0.30 16.87 -15.55
CA PRO A 119 -1.15 16.90 -16.73
C PRO A 119 -0.40 16.66 -18.04
N LEU A 120 0.85 17.11 -18.16
CA LEU A 120 1.67 16.91 -19.36
C LEU A 120 2.02 15.42 -19.54
N LYS A 121 2.26 14.69 -18.45
CA LYS A 121 2.47 13.24 -18.50
C LYS A 121 1.19 12.50 -18.89
N VAL A 122 0.03 12.91 -18.38
CA VAL A 122 -1.28 12.36 -18.78
C VAL A 122 -1.50 12.60 -20.28
N GLN A 123 -1.31 13.83 -20.76
CA GLN A 123 -1.49 14.17 -22.17
C GLN A 123 -0.55 13.37 -23.08
N SER A 124 0.70 13.20 -22.65
CA SER A 124 1.67 12.35 -23.36
C SER A 124 1.18 10.90 -23.45
N CYS A 125 0.59 10.37 -22.37
CA CYS A 125 -0.01 9.02 -22.36
C CYS A 125 -1.23 8.89 -23.28
N ILE A 126 -1.99 9.97 -23.48
CA ILE A 126 -3.10 9.99 -24.44
C ILE A 126 -2.59 9.81 -25.87
N ASN A 127 -1.41 10.32 -26.21
CA ASN A 127 -0.91 10.25 -27.58
C ASN A 127 -0.25 8.90 -27.94
N PHE A 128 -0.01 8.02 -26.97
CA PHE A 128 0.55 6.69 -27.26
C PHE A 128 -0.48 5.76 -27.91
N THR A 129 -0.04 5.10 -28.98
CA THR A 129 -0.77 4.03 -29.69
C THR A 129 -0.66 2.68 -28.99
N LYS A 130 0.47 2.43 -28.31
CA LYS A 130 0.71 1.25 -27.49
C LYS A 130 1.05 1.66 -26.07
N VAL A 131 0.29 1.15 -25.11
CA VAL A 131 0.44 1.46 -23.69
C VAL A 131 1.11 0.27 -23.02
N ASN A 132 2.22 0.49 -22.33
CA ASN A 132 2.84 -0.56 -21.51
C ASN A 132 1.88 -0.94 -20.37
N PRO A 133 1.78 -2.23 -20.01
CA PRO A 133 0.95 -2.65 -18.90
C PRO A 133 1.29 -1.88 -17.61
N ILE A 134 0.26 -1.61 -16.81
CA ILE A 134 0.41 -1.00 -15.48
C ILE A 134 0.71 -2.08 -14.43
N PHE A 135 1.17 -1.69 -13.25
CA PHE A 135 1.34 -2.60 -12.13
C PHE A 135 0.27 -2.30 -11.10
N ILE A 136 -0.48 -3.33 -10.71
CA ILE A 136 -1.48 -3.24 -9.65
C ILE A 136 -1.18 -4.28 -8.60
N VAL A 137 -1.43 -3.94 -7.34
CA VAL A 137 -1.36 -4.86 -6.21
C VAL A 137 -2.74 -5.07 -5.62
N ALA A 138 -3.03 -6.29 -5.20
CA ALA A 138 -4.12 -6.56 -4.26
C ALA A 138 -3.77 -5.94 -2.89
N TYR A 139 -4.81 -5.41 -2.25
CA TYR A 139 -4.74 -4.85 -0.91
C TYR A 139 -5.93 -5.36 -0.10
N ASP A 140 -5.75 -6.56 0.46
CA ASP A 140 -6.75 -7.27 1.26
C ASP A 140 -7.43 -6.44 2.36
N PRO A 141 -6.74 -5.59 3.15
CA PRO A 141 -7.40 -4.87 4.24
C PRO A 141 -8.62 -4.05 3.80
N HIS A 142 -8.65 -3.57 2.55
CA HIS A 142 -9.78 -2.82 2.01
C HIS A 142 -10.49 -3.56 0.85
N ASN A 143 -10.14 -4.83 0.61
CA ASN A 143 -10.62 -5.59 -0.55
C ASN A 143 -10.55 -4.78 -1.86
N THR A 144 -9.42 -4.12 -2.07
CA THR A 144 -9.22 -3.18 -3.18
C THR A 144 -7.95 -3.48 -3.95
N VAL A 145 -7.79 -2.84 -5.10
CA VAL A 145 -6.56 -2.88 -5.90
C VAL A 145 -5.93 -1.50 -5.93
N ILE A 146 -4.60 -1.47 -5.89
CA ILE A 146 -3.83 -0.22 -5.85
C ILE A 146 -2.90 -0.18 -7.06
N VAL A 147 -2.94 0.92 -7.81
CA VAL A 147 -2.03 1.15 -8.94
C VAL A 147 -0.69 1.65 -8.40
N ILE A 148 0.32 0.78 -8.41
CA ILE A 148 1.66 1.11 -7.92
C ILE A 148 2.58 1.63 -9.03
N ASP A 149 2.31 1.30 -10.30
CA ASP A 149 2.96 1.95 -11.45
C ASP A 149 1.95 2.19 -12.58
N GLY A 150 2.03 3.36 -13.21
CA GLY A 150 1.21 3.70 -14.37
C GLY A 150 -0.02 4.56 -14.10
N ASN A 151 -0.07 5.29 -12.98
CA ASN A 151 -1.17 6.21 -12.63
C ASN A 151 -1.56 7.18 -13.77
N HIS A 152 -0.58 7.80 -14.45
CA HIS A 152 -0.85 8.65 -15.63
C HIS A 152 -1.46 7.90 -16.80
N ARG A 153 -1.12 6.61 -16.98
CA ARG A 153 -1.67 5.75 -18.04
C ARG A 153 -3.13 5.39 -17.75
N VAL A 154 -3.46 5.09 -16.49
CA VAL A 154 -4.86 4.87 -16.06
C VAL A 154 -5.70 6.10 -16.33
N LYS A 155 -5.25 7.28 -15.87
CA LYS A 155 -5.97 8.54 -16.11
C LYS A 155 -6.14 8.85 -17.60
N ALA A 156 -5.12 8.58 -18.42
CA ALA A 156 -5.21 8.76 -19.86
C ALA A 156 -6.24 7.83 -20.52
N GLN A 157 -6.37 6.58 -20.07
CA GLN A 157 -7.39 5.66 -20.59
C GLN A 157 -8.81 6.09 -20.20
N GLU A 158 -9.00 6.56 -18.97
CA GLU A 158 -10.27 7.15 -18.52
C GLU A 158 -10.68 8.33 -19.41
N LEU A 159 -9.76 9.26 -19.68
CA LEU A 159 -10.02 10.41 -20.57
C LEU A 159 -10.28 10.01 -22.04
N LYS A 160 -9.65 8.93 -22.51
CA LYS A 160 -9.94 8.32 -23.82
C LYS A 160 -11.28 7.59 -23.88
N ARG A 161 -11.97 7.41 -22.75
CA ARG A 161 -13.15 6.55 -22.60
C ARG A 161 -12.89 5.10 -23.02
N ASN A 162 -11.64 4.63 -22.87
CA ASN A 162 -11.31 3.23 -23.06
C ASN A 162 -11.60 2.49 -21.74
N PRO A 163 -12.52 1.51 -21.73
CA PRO A 163 -12.94 0.88 -20.48
C PRO A 163 -11.90 -0.06 -19.87
N TYR A 164 -10.86 -0.47 -20.60
CA TYR A 164 -9.88 -1.45 -20.14
C TYR A 164 -8.43 -0.97 -20.30
N ILE A 165 -7.56 -1.46 -19.42
CA ILE A 165 -6.11 -1.29 -19.49
C ILE A 165 -5.41 -2.60 -19.13
N ASP A 166 -4.35 -2.95 -19.84
CA ASP A 166 -3.53 -4.12 -19.51
C ASP A 166 -2.78 -3.86 -18.20
N ALA A 167 -2.84 -4.80 -17.26
CA ALA A 167 -2.20 -4.71 -15.96
C ALA A 167 -1.53 -6.03 -15.56
N TYR A 168 -0.39 -5.95 -14.89
CA TYR A 168 0.13 -7.05 -14.09
C TYR A 168 -0.47 -6.96 -12.69
N LEU A 169 -1.24 -7.98 -12.29
CA LEU A 169 -1.79 -8.11 -10.95
C LEU A 169 -0.84 -8.90 -10.05
N LEU A 170 -0.38 -8.28 -8.98
CA LEU A 170 0.33 -8.94 -7.89
C LEU A 170 -0.70 -9.22 -6.79
N ASN A 171 -0.94 -10.51 -6.50
CA ASN A 171 -1.75 -10.90 -5.34
C ASN A 171 -1.07 -10.50 -4.02
N ASP A 172 -1.71 -10.75 -2.88
CA ASP A 172 -1.27 -10.26 -1.57
C ASP A 172 0.12 -10.75 -1.20
N THR A 173 0.42 -12.02 -1.48
CA THR A 173 1.75 -12.59 -1.27
C THR A 173 2.82 -11.84 -2.09
N LEU A 174 2.55 -11.61 -3.38
CA LEU A 174 3.51 -10.92 -4.27
C LEU A 174 3.57 -9.41 -3.98
N SER A 175 2.47 -8.81 -3.53
CA SER A 175 2.37 -7.41 -3.07
C SER A 175 3.25 -7.19 -1.85
N MET A 176 3.13 -8.04 -0.83
CA MET A 176 3.99 -8.00 0.35
C MET A 176 5.45 -8.24 0.01
N GLU A 177 5.73 -9.17 -0.91
CA GLU A 177 7.10 -9.45 -1.33
C GLU A 177 7.76 -8.21 -1.96
N CYS A 178 7.02 -7.44 -2.76
CA CYS A 178 7.55 -6.25 -3.42
C CYS A 178 7.58 -4.97 -2.56
N MET A 179 7.21 -5.04 -1.29
CA MET A 179 7.34 -3.91 -0.37
C MET A 179 8.81 -3.55 -0.11
N ALA A 180 9.07 -2.27 0.17
CA ALA A 180 10.41 -1.69 0.26
C ALA A 180 11.21 -2.08 1.53
N GLY A 181 10.68 -2.96 2.38
CA GLY A 181 11.33 -3.40 3.61
C GLY A 181 10.37 -4.12 4.56
N ASP A 182 10.92 -4.77 5.58
CA ASP A 182 10.15 -5.59 6.52
C ASP A 182 9.16 -4.75 7.33
N ILE A 183 9.49 -3.50 7.67
CA ILE A 183 8.57 -2.60 8.38
C ILE A 183 7.24 -2.45 7.64
N PHE A 184 7.25 -2.33 6.31
CA PHE A 184 6.02 -2.19 5.52
C PHE A 184 5.25 -3.50 5.43
N ARG A 185 5.95 -4.63 5.43
CA ARG A 185 5.32 -5.96 5.49
C ARG A 185 4.64 -6.18 6.84
N TYR A 186 5.29 -5.77 7.93
CA TYR A 186 4.69 -5.80 9.26
C TYR A 186 3.48 -4.87 9.36
N LEU A 187 3.55 -3.65 8.79
CA LEU A 187 2.40 -2.73 8.74
C LEU A 187 1.22 -3.31 7.97
N TYR A 188 1.49 -3.88 6.80
CA TYR A 188 0.49 -4.57 6.01
C TYR A 188 -0.15 -5.71 6.81
N ALA A 189 0.66 -6.56 7.43
CA ALA A 189 0.19 -7.68 8.24
C ALA A 189 -0.67 -7.24 9.43
N VAL A 190 -0.25 -6.19 10.14
CA VAL A 190 -1.03 -5.58 11.22
C VAL A 190 -2.40 -5.13 10.70
N HIS A 191 -2.43 -4.38 9.60
CA HIS A 191 -3.68 -3.86 9.09
C HIS A 191 -4.62 -4.98 8.62
N THR A 192 -4.10 -5.95 7.87
CA THR A 192 -4.86 -7.13 7.44
C THR A 192 -5.45 -7.87 8.63
N ASN A 193 -4.62 -8.16 9.65
CA ASN A 193 -5.07 -8.89 10.83
C ASN A 193 -6.11 -8.11 11.62
N ALA A 194 -5.94 -6.80 11.80
CA ALA A 194 -6.95 -5.96 12.46
C ALA A 194 -8.28 -6.00 11.70
N THR A 195 -8.27 -5.79 10.38
CA THR A 195 -9.47 -5.86 9.54
C THR A 195 -10.17 -7.21 9.66
N LEU A 196 -9.42 -8.31 9.60
CA LEU A 196 -9.99 -9.66 9.72
C LEU A 196 -10.65 -9.86 11.09
N LEU A 197 -10.02 -9.38 12.16
CA LEU A 197 -10.55 -9.47 13.51
C LEU A 197 -11.85 -8.66 13.66
N VAL A 198 -11.87 -7.40 13.24
CA VAL A 198 -13.09 -6.55 13.27
C VAL A 198 -14.21 -7.22 12.48
N ASN A 199 -13.94 -7.62 11.24
CA ASN A 199 -14.94 -8.28 10.38
C ASN A 199 -15.46 -9.58 10.98
N SER A 200 -14.63 -10.34 11.71
CA SER A 200 -15.05 -11.59 12.36
C SER A 200 -16.07 -11.34 13.47
N ILE A 201 -15.90 -10.25 14.23
CA ILE A 201 -16.76 -9.84 15.34
C ILE A 201 -18.07 -9.30 14.78
N GLU A 202 -18.01 -8.35 13.84
CA GLU A 202 -19.18 -7.66 13.31
C GLU A 202 -20.13 -8.61 12.58
N ASN A 203 -19.58 -9.56 11.81
CA ASN A 203 -20.41 -10.42 10.98
C ASN A 203 -20.94 -11.67 11.71
N GLN A 204 -20.44 -12.02 12.91
CA GLN A 204 -20.73 -13.30 13.61
C GLN A 204 -20.58 -14.55 12.70
N SER A 205 -19.94 -14.44 11.54
CA SER A 205 -20.12 -15.37 10.40
C SER A 205 -18.82 -16.01 9.92
N TYR A 206 -17.66 -15.67 10.48
CA TYR A 206 -16.46 -16.41 10.15
C TYR A 206 -16.46 -17.76 10.89
N ASN A 207 -17.05 -18.77 10.25
CA ASN A 207 -17.09 -20.15 10.74
C ASN A 207 -15.78 -20.94 10.49
N GLY A 208 -14.73 -20.27 10.01
CA GLY A 208 -13.43 -20.87 9.73
C GLY A 208 -12.45 -20.70 10.90
N ASN A 209 -11.25 -21.28 10.79
CA ASN A 209 -10.20 -21.06 11.77
C ASN A 209 -9.46 -19.74 11.46
N LEU A 210 -9.61 -18.76 12.34
CA LEU A 210 -8.99 -17.44 12.17
C LEU A 210 -7.46 -17.53 12.05
N ASP A 211 -6.85 -18.56 12.65
CA ASP A 211 -5.41 -18.82 12.57
C ASP A 211 -4.88 -19.06 11.14
N ASP A 212 -5.75 -19.45 10.21
CA ASP A 212 -5.41 -19.73 8.82
C ASP A 212 -5.38 -18.46 7.97
N LEU A 213 -6.03 -17.39 8.44
CA LEU A 213 -6.11 -16.11 7.74
C LEU A 213 -5.12 -15.08 8.28
N LEU A 214 -4.78 -15.16 9.57
CA LEU A 214 -3.87 -14.20 10.18
C LEU A 214 -2.46 -14.35 9.60
N ILE A 215 -1.92 -13.23 9.14
CA ILE A 215 -0.56 -13.16 8.63
C ILE A 215 0.40 -13.33 9.82
N LYS A 216 1.22 -14.39 9.74
CA LYS A 216 2.31 -14.71 10.66
C LYS A 216 3.63 -14.44 9.95
N LEU A 217 4.41 -13.47 10.46
CA LEU A 217 5.70 -13.04 9.89
C LEU A 217 6.89 -13.52 10.74
#